data_AF-C7G7B1-F1
#
_entry.id   AF-C7G7B1-F1
#
_cell.length_a   1.000
_cell.length_b   1.000
_cell.length_c   1.000
_cell.angle_alpha   90.00
_cell.angle_beta   90.00
_cell.angle_gamma   90.00
#
_symmetry.space_group_name_H-M   'P 1'
#
loop_
_entity.id
_entity.type
_entity.pdbx_description
1 polymer ?
#
loop_
_entity_poly.entity_id
_entity_poly.type
_entity_poly.pdbx_seq_one_letter_code
_entity_poly.pdbx_strand_id
1 'polypeptide(L)'
;MDTRKPDIFDRLMHLPVLNIFEPFYKKHKEMLLYLFFGGLTFVISVITYAFFNVSLGMNELVANIFSWILAVLFAFFTNRIWVFDGKTNGAKEFFVQMMNFFGGRVATLVVEEVILFVFITKLGFGSMVVKIAAQIIVIVLNYVISKLWVFRK
;
A
#
# COMPACT_ATOMS: atom_id res chain seq x y z
N MET A 1 -22.11 20.50 -3.32
CA MET A 1 -22.67 19.14 -3.43
C MET A 1 -21.66 18.31 -4.21
N ASP A 2 -20.94 17.41 -3.53
CA ASP A 2 -19.88 16.58 -4.11
C ASP A 2 -20.51 15.49 -5.00
N THR A 3 -20.42 15.64 -6.32
CA THR A 3 -21.02 14.74 -7.31
C THR A 3 -20.13 13.54 -7.60
N ARG A 4 -19.64 12.85 -6.55
CA ARG A 4 -18.97 11.55 -6.71
C ARG A 4 -20.01 10.45 -6.62
N LYS A 5 -20.04 9.57 -7.64
CA LYS A 5 -20.88 8.36 -7.59
C LYS A 5 -20.48 7.58 -6.32
N PRO A 6 -21.42 7.10 -5.52
CA PRO A 6 -21.08 6.39 -4.28
C PRO A 6 -20.28 5.13 -4.64
N ASP A 7 -19.04 5.08 -4.18
CA ASP A 7 -18.15 3.94 -4.39
C ASP A 7 -18.69 2.71 -3.65
N ILE A 8 -18.18 1.53 -4.00
CA ILE A 8 -18.54 0.26 -3.35
C ILE A 8 -18.39 0.36 -1.81
N PHE A 9 -17.39 1.11 -1.35
CA PHE A 9 -17.16 1.35 0.08
C PHE A 9 -18.12 2.35 0.72
N ASP A 10 -18.61 3.35 -0.03
CA ASP A 10 -19.67 4.24 0.47
C ASP A 10 -20.96 3.45 0.70
N ARG A 11 -21.25 2.49 -0.19
CA ARG A 11 -22.39 1.58 0.00
C ARG A 11 -22.18 0.61 1.16
N LEU A 12 -20.96 0.12 1.37
CA LEU A 12 -20.63 -0.75 2.50
C LEU A 12 -20.76 -0.01 3.85
N MET A 13 -20.38 1.26 3.89
CA MET A 13 -20.49 2.13 5.07
C MET A 13 -21.90 2.44 5.51
N HIS A 14 -22.87 2.39 4.58
CA HIS A 14 -24.28 2.55 4.89
C HIS A 14 -24.91 1.32 5.55
N LEU A 15 -24.17 0.23 5.75
CA LEU A 15 -24.65 -0.91 6.53
C LEU A 15 -24.83 -0.52 8.00
N PRO A 16 -25.92 -0.97 8.66
CA PRO A 16 -26.29 -0.51 10.01
C PRO A 16 -25.22 -0.76 11.09
N VAL A 17 -24.35 -1.75 10.89
CA VAL A 17 -23.22 -2.06 11.79
C VAL A 17 -22.04 -1.08 11.61
N LEU A 18 -21.85 -0.54 10.40
CA LEU A 18 -20.71 0.32 10.04
C LEU A 18 -21.03 1.82 10.10
N ASN A 19 -22.30 2.19 10.29
CA ASN A 19 -22.77 3.57 10.34
C ASN A 19 -22.15 4.39 11.50
N ILE A 20 -21.69 3.73 12.57
CA ILE A 20 -20.96 4.37 13.69
C ILE A 20 -19.61 4.96 13.23
N PHE A 21 -18.98 4.37 12.21
CA PHE A 21 -17.70 4.82 11.67
C PHE A 21 -17.84 5.80 10.52
N GLU A 22 -19.07 6.11 10.07
CA GLU A 22 -19.35 7.00 8.95
C GLU A 22 -18.73 8.41 9.08
N PRO A 23 -18.79 9.11 10.24
CA PRO A 23 -18.17 10.44 10.39
C PRO A 23 -16.64 10.38 10.39
N PHE A 24 -16.04 9.32 10.93
CA PHE A 24 -14.59 9.10 10.90
C PHE A 24 -14.11 8.72 9.50
N TYR A 25 -14.89 7.87 8.82
CA TYR A 25 -14.64 7.47 7.45
C TYR A 25 -14.71 8.65 6.49
N LYS A 26 -15.75 9.48 6.51
CA LYS A 26 -15.83 10.63 5.60
C LYS A 26 -14.63 11.58 5.73
N LYS A 27 -14.06 11.69 6.94
CA LYS A 27 -12.88 12.54 7.20
C LYS A 27 -11.55 11.90 6.80
N HIS A 28 -11.43 10.57 6.88
CA HIS A 28 -10.18 9.83 6.64
C HIS A 28 -10.29 8.70 5.58
N LYS A 29 -11.32 8.74 4.73
CA LYS A 29 -11.69 7.69 3.75
C LYS A 29 -10.50 7.24 2.92
N GLU A 30 -9.75 8.19 2.38
CA GLU A 30 -8.58 7.91 1.56
C GLU A 30 -7.50 7.13 2.32
N MET A 31 -7.22 7.52 3.57
CA MET A 31 -6.22 6.87 4.42
C MET A 31 -6.66 5.46 4.84
N LEU A 32 -7.93 5.30 5.22
CA LEU A 32 -8.52 4.02 5.60
C LEU A 32 -8.53 3.03 4.43
N LEU A 33 -8.93 3.48 3.24
CA LEU A 33 -8.91 2.66 2.04
C LEU A 33 -7.48 2.28 1.66
N TYR A 34 -6.54 3.22 1.73
CA TYR A 34 -5.13 2.94 1.48
C TYR A 34 -4.57 1.88 2.45
N LEU A 35 -4.92 1.98 3.74
CA LEU A 35 -4.50 1.00 4.74
C LEU A 35 -5.16 -0.37 4.50
N PHE A 36 -6.45 -0.39 4.16
CA PHE A 36 -7.19 -1.60 3.83
C PHE A 36 -6.61 -2.32 2.61
N PHE A 37 -6.34 -1.59 1.53
CA PHE A 37 -5.65 -2.15 0.36
C PHE A 37 -4.21 -2.54 0.66
N GLY A 38 -3.52 -1.80 1.52
CA GLY A 38 -2.21 -2.21 2.04
C GLY A 38 -2.25 -3.58 2.73
N GLY A 39 -3.28 -3.84 3.54
CA GLY A 39 -3.53 -5.15 4.16
C GLY A 39 -3.83 -6.24 3.13
N LEU A 40 -4.71 -5.97 2.16
CA LEU A 40 -4.99 -6.91 1.06
C LEU A 40 -3.75 -7.22 0.22
N THR A 41 -2.94 -6.22 -0.08
CA THR A 41 -1.67 -6.38 -0.78
C THR A 41 -0.72 -7.30 -0.02
N PHE A 42 -0.65 -7.18 1.32
CA PHE A 42 0.13 -8.10 2.14
C PHE A 42 -0.39 -9.54 2.02
N VAL A 43 -1.71 -9.74 2.12
CA VAL A 43 -2.33 -11.07 1.97
C VAL A 43 -2.03 -11.65 0.59
N ILE A 44 -2.17 -10.88 -0.48
CA ILE A 44 -1.83 -11.31 -1.85
C ILE A 44 -0.35 -11.67 -1.96
N SER A 45 0.54 -10.88 -1.36
CA SER A 45 1.97 -11.18 -1.33
C SER A 45 2.23 -12.54 -0.67
N VAL A 46 1.65 -12.80 0.50
CA VAL A 46 1.82 -14.07 1.21
C VAL A 46 1.27 -15.25 0.41
N ILE A 47 0.07 -15.12 -0.17
CA ILE A 47 -0.56 -16.20 -0.95
C ILE A 47 0.24 -16.50 -2.22
N THR A 48 0.63 -15.45 -2.97
CA THR A 48 1.42 -15.63 -4.20
C THR A 48 2.82 -16.17 -3.90
N TYR A 49 3.45 -15.74 -2.81
CA TYR A 49 4.72 -16.31 -2.36
C TYR A 49 4.58 -17.80 -2.05
N ALA A 50 3.56 -18.18 -1.27
CA ALA A 50 3.28 -19.58 -0.96
C ALA A 50 3.04 -20.40 -2.24
N PHE A 51 2.32 -19.85 -3.22
CA PHE A 51 2.11 -20.52 -4.51
C PHE A 51 3.42 -20.72 -5.29
N PHE A 52 4.24 -19.68 -5.46
CA PHE A 52 5.50 -19.79 -6.22
C PHE A 52 6.55 -20.64 -5.50
N ASN A 53 6.63 -20.55 -4.17
CA ASN A 53 7.58 -21.33 -3.39
C ASN A 53 7.13 -22.80 -3.27
N VAL A 54 5.91 -23.04 -2.78
CA VAL A 54 5.44 -24.40 -2.42
C VAL A 54 4.95 -25.18 -3.64
N SER A 55 4.22 -24.57 -4.57
CA SER A 55 3.66 -25.29 -5.73
C SER A 55 4.62 -25.39 -6.91
N LEU A 56 5.49 -24.39 -7.11
CA LEU A 56 6.43 -24.36 -8.24
C LEU A 56 7.87 -24.71 -7.84
N GLY A 57 8.15 -24.89 -6.55
CA GLY A 57 9.49 -25.21 -6.05
C GLY A 57 10.54 -24.15 -6.37
N MET A 58 10.10 -22.91 -6.65
CA MET A 58 11.00 -21.82 -7.02
C MET A 58 11.83 -21.39 -5.82
N ASN A 59 13.06 -20.95 -6.08
CA ASN A 59 13.94 -20.36 -5.06
C ASN A 59 13.21 -19.24 -4.31
N GLU A 60 13.35 -19.23 -2.97
CA GLU A 60 12.67 -18.31 -2.06
C GLU A 60 12.85 -16.83 -2.45
N LEU A 61 14.05 -16.44 -2.87
CA LEU A 61 14.35 -15.07 -3.29
C LEU A 61 13.58 -14.70 -4.55
N VAL A 62 13.53 -15.62 -5.52
CA VAL A 62 12.85 -15.41 -6.81
C VAL A 62 11.34 -15.38 -6.60
N ALA A 63 10.80 -16.32 -5.82
CA ALA A 63 9.39 -16.35 -5.45
C ALA A 63 8.95 -15.07 -4.72
N ASN A 64 9.79 -14.54 -3.82
CA ASN A 64 9.52 -13.30 -3.11
C ASN A 64 9.50 -12.08 -4.03
N ILE A 65 10.43 -11.99 -4.99
CA ILE A 65 10.46 -10.88 -5.95
C ILE A 65 9.18 -10.87 -6.81
N PHE A 66 8.77 -12.03 -7.35
CA PHE A 66 7.54 -12.11 -8.14
C PHE A 66 6.29 -11.82 -7.33
N SER A 67 6.19 -12.37 -6.12
CA SER A 67 5.11 -12.06 -5.17
C SER A 67 5.03 -10.56 -4.88
N TRP A 68 6.16 -9.93 -4.58
CA TRP A 68 6.23 -8.51 -4.27
C TRP A 68 5.83 -7.64 -5.47
N ILE A 69 6.26 -7.97 -6.70
CA ILE A 69 5.83 -7.27 -7.91
C ILE A 69 4.31 -7.35 -8.09
N LEU A 70 3.73 -8.55 -7.97
CA LEU A 70 2.27 -8.74 -8.08
C LEU A 70 1.51 -7.97 -7.01
N ALA A 71 2.01 -7.99 -5.77
CA ALA A 71 1.44 -7.25 -4.65
C ALA A 71 1.46 -5.74 -4.92
N VAL A 72 2.59 -5.20 -5.39
CA VAL A 72 2.72 -3.78 -5.74
C VAL A 72 1.82 -3.40 -6.91
N LEU A 73 1.69 -4.24 -7.94
CA LEU A 73 0.75 -4.03 -9.04
C LEU A 73 -0.70 -3.98 -8.54
N PHE A 74 -1.11 -4.94 -7.72
CA PHE A 74 -2.45 -4.94 -7.12
C PHE A 74 -2.69 -3.68 -6.28
N ALA A 75 -1.72 -3.29 -5.44
CA ALA A 75 -1.79 -2.07 -4.65
C ALA A 75 -1.94 -0.82 -5.54
N PHE A 76 -1.22 -0.78 -6.66
CA PHE A 76 -1.29 0.33 -7.60
C PHE A 76 -2.68 0.42 -8.26
N PHE A 77 -3.21 -0.69 -8.78
CA PHE A 77 -4.53 -0.72 -9.41
C PHE A 77 -5.64 -0.35 -8.42
N THR A 78 -5.64 -0.94 -7.23
CA THR A 78 -6.65 -0.65 -6.20
C THR A 78 -6.56 0.78 -5.70
N ASN A 79 -5.37 1.29 -5.38
CA ASN A 79 -5.21 2.68 -4.97
C ASN A 79 -5.62 3.66 -6.09
N ARG A 80 -5.27 3.36 -7.34
CA ARG A 80 -5.64 4.22 -8.47
C ARG A 80 -7.14 4.26 -8.73
N ILE A 81 -7.79 3.10 -8.74
CA ILE A 81 -9.22 2.95 -9.09
C ILE A 81 -10.12 3.37 -7.92
N TRP A 82 -9.78 3.00 -6.69
CA TRP A 82 -10.66 3.17 -5.53
C TRP A 82 -10.24 4.26 -4.55
N VAL A 83 -8.96 4.62 -4.45
CA VAL A 83 -8.48 5.65 -3.49
C VAL A 83 -8.39 7.02 -4.15
N PHE A 84 -7.86 7.10 -5.38
CA PHE A 84 -7.49 8.37 -5.99
C PHE A 84 -8.31 8.78 -7.21
N ASP A 85 -9.21 7.92 -7.70
CA ASP A 85 -10.12 8.19 -8.84
C ASP A 85 -9.35 8.72 -10.07
N GLY A 86 -8.21 8.09 -10.35
CA GLY A 86 -7.21 8.59 -11.31
C GLY A 86 -7.67 8.44 -12.76
N LYS A 87 -8.37 9.44 -13.29
CA LYS A 87 -8.56 9.60 -14.75
C LYS A 87 -7.21 9.86 -15.40
N THR A 88 -6.72 8.95 -16.24
CA THR A 88 -5.51 9.19 -17.04
C THR A 88 -5.87 9.25 -18.51
N ASN A 89 -5.28 10.20 -19.24
CA ASN A 89 -5.52 10.39 -20.67
C ASN A 89 -4.46 9.66 -21.51
N GLY A 90 -4.20 8.38 -21.20
CA GLY A 90 -3.35 7.51 -22.03
C GLY A 90 -2.44 6.54 -21.28
N ALA A 91 -1.95 5.51 -22.00
CA ALA A 91 -1.10 4.45 -21.47
C ALA A 91 0.27 4.94 -20.94
N LYS A 92 0.81 6.05 -21.48
CA LYS A 92 2.09 6.61 -21.04
C LYS A 92 2.04 7.17 -19.62
N GLU A 93 0.98 7.92 -19.28
CA GLU A 93 0.77 8.43 -17.91
C GLU A 93 0.54 7.29 -16.92
N PHE A 94 -0.15 6.24 -17.35
CA PHE A 94 -0.33 5.02 -16.55
C PHE A 94 1.01 4.37 -16.19
N PHE A 95 1.91 4.17 -17.15
CA PHE A 95 3.23 3.60 -16.88
C PHE A 95 4.10 4.49 -15.98
N VAL A 96 4.05 5.82 -16.14
CA VAL A 96 4.77 6.76 -15.28
C VAL A 96 4.25 6.73 -13.84
N GLN A 97 2.93 6.71 -13.65
CA GLN A 97 2.32 6.57 -12.31
C GLN A 97 2.71 5.24 -11.65
N MET A 98 2.70 4.15 -12.44
CA MET A 98 3.11 2.84 -11.95
C MET A 98 4.59 2.83 -11.54
N MET A 99 5.48 3.38 -12.37
CA MET A 99 6.90 3.51 -12.05
C MET A 99 7.15 4.40 -10.82
N ASN A 100 6.43 5.51 -10.67
CA ASN A 100 6.56 6.37 -9.49
C ASN A 100 6.06 5.66 -8.22
N PHE A 101 4.98 4.89 -8.31
CA PHE A 101 4.48 4.10 -7.17
C PHE A 101 5.44 2.98 -6.78
N PHE A 102 5.98 2.27 -7.77
CA PHE A 102 6.99 1.24 -7.57
C PHE A 102 8.27 1.83 -6.97
N GLY A 103 8.74 2.96 -7.51
CA GLY A 103 9.89 3.71 -6.99
C GLY A 103 9.65 4.19 -5.55
N GLY A 104 8.44 4.66 -5.24
CA GLY A 104 8.03 5.00 -3.88
C GLY A 104 8.12 3.81 -2.92
N ARG A 105 7.64 2.63 -3.33
CA ARG A 105 7.74 1.38 -2.54
C ARG A 105 9.19 0.99 -2.27
N VAL A 106 10.04 1.01 -3.30
CA VAL A 106 11.47 0.72 -3.16
C VAL A 106 12.16 1.75 -2.25
N ALA A 107 11.88 3.03 -2.44
CA ALA A 107 12.43 4.09 -1.59
C ALA A 107 12.02 3.92 -0.12
N THR A 108 10.76 3.58 0.14
CA THR A 108 10.32 3.32 1.52
C THR A 108 10.94 2.07 2.13
N LEU A 109 11.22 1.03 1.34
CA LEU A 109 11.98 -0.15 1.81
C LEU A 109 13.42 0.23 2.19
N VAL A 110 14.07 1.07 1.39
CA VAL A 110 15.42 1.58 1.72
C VAL A 110 15.39 2.39 3.02
N VAL A 111 14.37 3.25 3.21
CA VAL A 111 14.19 4.00 4.46
C VAL A 111 13.97 3.06 5.65
N GLU A 112 13.19 1.99 5.49
CA GLU A 112 12.98 0.97 6.53
C GLU A 112 14.30 0.33 6.96
N GLU A 113 15.09 -0.15 5.99
CA GLU A 113 16.40 -0.77 6.22
C GLU A 113 17.38 0.19 6.92
N VAL A 114 17.39 1.47 6.53
CA VAL A 114 18.22 2.50 7.19
C VAL A 114 17.79 2.70 8.65
N ILE A 115 16.49 2.76 8.94
CA ILE A 115 15.99 2.89 10.32
C ILE A 115 16.39 1.65 11.14
N LEU A 116 16.19 0.44 10.61
CA LEU A 116 16.57 -0.79 11.29
C LEU A 116 18.08 -0.82 11.56
N PHE A 117 18.91 -0.48 10.58
CA PHE A 117 20.37 -0.45 10.74
C PHE A 117 20.82 0.55 11.81
N VAL A 118 20.28 1.77 11.82
CA VAL A 118 20.66 2.78 12.81
C VAL A 118 20.18 2.40 14.20
N PHE A 119 18.91 2.03 14.36
CA PHE A 119 18.34 1.84 15.69
C PHE A 119 18.62 0.45 16.29
N ILE A 120 18.69 -0.61 15.48
CA ILE A 120 19.02 -1.96 15.96
C ILE A 120 20.53 -2.14 15.99
N THR A 121 21.22 -1.97 14.86
CA THR A 121 22.64 -2.33 14.74
C THR A 121 23.57 -1.31 15.40
N LYS A 122 23.27 0.00 15.33
CA LYS A 122 24.14 1.03 15.95
C LYS A 122 23.74 1.39 17.37
N LEU A 123 22.43 1.46 17.67
CA LEU A 123 21.94 1.89 18.98
C LEU A 123 21.51 0.74 19.92
N GLY A 124 21.41 -0.49 19.40
CA GLY A 124 21.12 -1.68 20.22
C GLY A 124 19.68 -1.74 20.76
N PHE A 125 18.73 -1.01 20.18
CA PHE A 125 17.33 -1.09 20.59
C PHE A 125 16.70 -2.44 20.27
N GLY A 126 15.64 -2.79 21.01
CA GLY A 126 14.88 -4.02 20.78
C GLY A 126 14.35 -4.10 19.34
N SER A 127 14.75 -5.17 18.63
CA SER A 127 14.47 -5.35 17.20
C SER A 127 13.00 -5.27 16.85
N MET A 128 12.12 -5.81 17.71
CA MET A 128 10.68 -5.82 17.49
C MET A 128 10.05 -4.42 17.57
N VAL A 129 10.46 -3.60 18.55
CA VAL A 129 9.91 -2.26 18.76
C VAL A 129 10.31 -1.33 17.62
N VAL A 130 11.59 -1.35 17.25
CA VAL A 130 12.11 -0.56 16.12
C VAL A 130 11.43 -0.97 14.82
N LYS A 131 11.25 -2.27 14.58
CA LYS A 131 10.59 -2.77 13.37
C LYS A 131 9.15 -2.29 13.26
N ILE A 132 8.36 -2.38 14.33
CA ILE A 132 6.98 -1.87 14.34
C ILE A 132 6.95 -0.36 14.07
N ALA A 133 7.83 0.41 14.71
CA ALA A 133 7.92 1.86 14.49
C ALA A 133 8.32 2.20 13.03
N ALA A 134 9.30 1.49 12.48
CA ALA A 134 9.72 1.63 11.10
C ALA A 134 8.57 1.30 10.13
N GLN A 135 7.81 0.22 10.36
CA GLN A 135 6.65 -0.13 9.55
C GLN A 135 5.58 0.98 9.54
N ILE A 136 5.31 1.60 10.70
CA ILE A 136 4.35 2.72 10.78
C ILE A 136 4.84 3.90 9.96
N ILE A 137 6.13 4.28 10.11
CA ILE A 137 6.76 5.37 9.35
C ILE A 137 6.68 5.07 7.85
N VAL A 138 7.00 3.86 7.42
CA VAL A 138 6.94 3.40 6.03
C VAL A 138 5.52 3.52 5.47
N ILE A 139 4.50 3.09 6.20
CA ILE A 139 3.10 3.21 5.76
C ILE A 139 2.72 4.68 5.56
N VAL A 140 3.10 5.56 6.49
CA VAL A 140 2.83 7.00 6.40
C VAL A 140 3.57 7.63 5.22
N LEU A 141 4.87 7.35 5.06
CA LEU A 141 5.67 7.84 3.93
C LEU A 141 5.10 7.35 2.60
N ASN A 142 4.71 6.09 2.51
CA ASN A 142 4.14 5.51 1.31
C ASN A 142 2.81 6.18 0.96
N TYR A 143 1.97 6.50 1.96
CA TYR A 143 0.76 7.31 1.76
C TYR A 143 1.09 8.73 1.28
N VAL A 144 2.05 9.42 1.90
CA VAL A 144 2.45 10.79 1.52
C VAL A 144 3.02 10.83 0.11
N ILE A 145 3.91 9.90 -0.26
CA ILE A 145 4.47 9.76 -1.60
C ILE A 145 3.38 9.45 -2.61
N SER A 146 2.48 8.51 -2.28
CA SER A 146 1.33 8.19 -3.14
C SER A 146 0.47 9.43 -3.37
N LYS A 147 0.15 10.18 -2.32
CA LYS A 147 -0.71 11.35 -2.40
C LYS A 147 -0.08 12.52 -3.16
N LEU A 148 1.14 12.93 -2.79
CA LEU A 148 1.78 14.13 -3.30
C LEU A 148 2.52 13.91 -4.62
N TRP A 149 3.17 12.75 -4.78
CA TRP A 149 4.04 12.49 -5.93
C TRP A 149 3.36 11.68 -7.03
N VAL A 150 2.66 10.61 -6.67
CA VAL A 150 2.04 9.70 -7.64
C VAL A 150 0.71 10.27 -8.15
N PHE A 151 -0.13 10.76 -7.26
CA PHE A 151 -1.48 11.21 -7.60
C PHE A 151 -1.63 12.74 -7.63
N ARG A 152 -0.56 13.51 -7.37
CA ARG A 152 -0.49 15.00 -7.43
C ARG A 152 -1.84 15.68 -7.13
N LYS A 153 -2.39 15.39 -5.96
CA LYS A 153 -3.53 16.12 -5.40
C LYS A 153 -3.06 17.16 -4.40
#